data_AF-A0A7L5BFN5-F1
#
_entry.id   AF-A0A7L5BFN5-F1
#
_cell.length_a   1.000
_cell.length_b   1.000
_cell.length_c   1.000
_cell.angle_alpha   90.00
_cell.angle_beta   90.00
_cell.angle_gamma   90.00
#
_symmetry.space_group_name_H-M   'P 1'
#
loop_
_entity.id
_entity.type
_entity.pdbx_description
1 polymer ?
#
loop_
_entity_poly.entity_id
_entity_poly.type
_entity_poly.pdbx_seq_one_letter_code
_entity_poly.pdbx_strand_id
1 'polypeptide(L)'
;MKNFKISLWAIAALFIPASHAFAFNFGFVRVPDWMDYYISVLFGVSLVSYLGVLATKPQGVPTSQLSQVKISLITNIFRFILLIAFGLLMLMVFVGMGLRRYAEA
;
A
#
# COMPACT_ATOMS: atom_id res chain seq x y z
N MET A 1 17.01 24.35 0.78
CA MET A 1 15.86 23.44 0.95
C MET A 1 15.00 23.54 -0.31
N LYS A 2 15.12 22.56 -1.22
CA LYS A 2 14.53 22.63 -2.57
C LYS A 2 13.11 22.06 -2.52
N ASN A 3 12.15 22.87 -2.99
CA ASN A 3 10.71 22.65 -2.98
C ASN A 3 10.31 21.25 -3.49
N PHE A 4 9.80 20.40 -2.60
CA PHE A 4 9.19 19.12 -2.96
C PHE A 4 7.72 19.35 -3.38
N LYS A 5 7.51 19.99 -4.52
CA LYS A 5 6.18 20.05 -5.15
C LYS A 5 5.99 18.76 -5.94
N ILE A 6 5.53 17.71 -5.28
CA ILE A 6 4.96 16.55 -6.00
C ILE A 6 3.74 17.10 -6.74
N SER A 7 3.82 17.19 -8.06
CA SER A 7 2.70 17.64 -8.87
C SER A 7 1.59 16.58 -8.81
N LEU A 8 0.33 17.03 -8.78
CA LEU A 8 -0.84 16.15 -8.86
C LEU A 8 -0.75 15.19 -10.06
N TRP A 9 -0.07 15.62 -11.13
CA TRP A 9 0.25 14.84 -12.32
C TRP A 9 1.22 13.68 -12.07
N ALA A 10 2.20 13.84 -11.18
CA ALA A 10 3.09 12.73 -10.79
C ALA A 10 2.34 11.67 -9.96
N ILE A 11 1.36 12.10 -9.16
CA ILE A 11 0.46 11.17 -8.46
C ILE A 11 -0.46 10.48 -9.46
N ALA A 12 -1.06 11.22 -10.41
CA ALA A 12 -1.89 10.66 -11.47
C ALA A 12 -1.12 9.69 -12.39
N ALA A 13 0.19 9.90 -12.57
CA ALA A 13 1.06 8.98 -13.32
C ALA A 13 1.22 7.61 -12.63
N LEU A 14 1.11 7.55 -11.29
CA LEU A 14 1.02 6.30 -10.53
C LEU A 14 -0.37 5.63 -10.63
N PHE A 15 -1.30 6.23 -11.39
CA PHE A 15 -2.62 5.67 -11.67
C PHE A 15 -2.85 5.38 -13.17
N ILE A 16 -1.81 5.52 -14.03
CA ILE A 16 -1.90 5.19 -15.46
C ILE A 16 -1.95 3.66 -15.60
N PRO A 17 -2.99 3.08 -16.24
CA PRO A 17 -3.15 1.63 -16.29
C PRO A 17 -1.91 0.99 -16.92
N ALA A 18 -1.16 0.23 -16.13
CA ALA A 18 -0.17 -0.68 -16.68
C ALA A 18 -0.93 -1.74 -17.47
N SER A 19 -0.49 -1.94 -18.71
CA SER A 19 -0.94 -2.96 -19.64
C SER A 19 -1.35 -4.28 -18.97
N HIS A 20 -2.47 -4.84 -19.45
CA HIS A 20 -3.22 -6.05 -19.04
C HIS A 20 -2.46 -7.37 -18.77
N ALA A 21 -1.13 -7.37 -18.58
CA ALA A 21 -0.29 -8.56 -18.52
C ALA A 21 0.33 -8.85 -17.13
N PHE A 22 0.05 -8.04 -16.10
CA PHE A 22 0.61 -8.27 -14.76
C PHE A 22 -0.29 -9.17 -13.94
N ALA A 23 -0.39 -10.47 -14.26
CA ALA A 23 -1.24 -11.42 -13.53
C ALA A 23 -0.74 -11.64 -12.09
N PHE A 24 -1.12 -10.75 -11.16
CA PHE A 24 -0.66 -10.81 -9.79
C PHE A 24 -1.38 -11.95 -9.07
N ASN A 25 -0.65 -13.03 -8.81
CA ASN A 25 -1.19 -14.25 -8.24
C ASN A 25 -0.46 -14.57 -6.94
N PHE A 26 -1.16 -14.46 -5.81
CA PHE A 26 -0.62 -14.85 -4.51
C PHE A 26 -0.61 -16.38 -4.29
N GLY A 27 -0.95 -17.18 -5.31
CA GLY A 27 -1.06 -18.64 -5.27
C GLY A 27 -2.38 -19.13 -4.69
N PHE A 28 -2.85 -18.51 -3.60
CA PHE A 28 -4.12 -18.83 -2.93
C PHE A 28 -5.18 -17.72 -3.06
N VAL A 29 -4.79 -16.56 -3.57
CA VAL A 29 -5.70 -15.43 -3.85
C VAL A 29 -5.47 -14.93 -5.26
N ARG A 30 -6.55 -14.94 -6.06
CA ARG A 30 -6.58 -14.36 -7.40
C ARG A 30 -7.72 -13.35 -7.52
N VAL A 31 -7.41 -12.23 -8.12
CA VAL A 31 -8.25 -11.03 -8.27
C VAL A 31 -8.50 -10.82 -9.78
N PRO A 32 -9.50 -10.05 -10.24
CA PRO A 32 -9.62 -9.75 -11.67
C PRO A 32 -8.37 -9.00 -12.18
N ASP A 33 -7.91 -9.35 -13.38
CA ASP A 33 -6.60 -8.91 -13.89
C ASP A 33 -6.47 -7.36 -14.01
N TRP A 34 -7.58 -6.63 -14.14
CA TRP A 34 -7.58 -5.16 -14.15
C TRP A 34 -7.25 -4.54 -12.78
N MET A 35 -7.37 -5.30 -11.69
CA MET A 35 -7.07 -4.85 -10.33
C MET A 35 -5.56 -4.91 -10.01
N ASP A 36 -4.80 -5.66 -10.80
CA ASP A 36 -3.41 -6.01 -10.49
C ASP A 36 -2.50 -4.79 -10.40
N TYR A 37 -2.73 -3.78 -11.23
CA TYR A 37 -2.00 -2.53 -11.17
C TYR A 37 -2.23 -1.79 -9.84
N TYR A 38 -3.49 -1.66 -9.41
CA TYR A 38 -3.83 -0.98 -8.15
C TYR A 38 -3.26 -1.72 -6.93
N ILE A 39 -3.35 -3.06 -6.94
CA ILE A 39 -2.78 -3.93 -5.91
C ILE A 39 -1.26 -3.74 -5.84
N SER A 40 -0.59 -3.72 -7.00
CA SER A 40 0.86 -3.54 -7.08
C SER A 40 1.30 -2.18 -6.52
N VAL A 41 0.58 -1.11 -6.87
CA VAL A 41 0.87 0.25 -6.35
C VAL A 41 0.63 0.30 -4.84
N LEU A 42 -0.50 -0.19 -4.36
CA LEU A 42 -0.83 -0.21 -2.92
C LEU A 42 0.15 -1.06 -2.13
N PHE A 43 0.58 -2.20 -2.68
CA PHE A 43 1.62 -3.04 -2.09
C PHE A 43 2.97 -2.31 -2.01
N GLY A 44 3.39 -1.67 -3.11
CA GLY A 44 4.62 -0.87 -3.14
C GLY A 44 4.62 0.27 -2.13
N VAL A 45 3.53 1.05 -2.07
CA VAL A 45 3.36 2.14 -1.09
C VAL A 45 3.37 1.60 0.33
N SER A 46 2.70 0.47 0.58
CA SER A 46 2.69 -0.17 1.90
C SER A 46 4.10 -0.63 2.30
N LEU A 47 4.84 -1.25 1.38
CA LEU A 47 6.19 -1.71 1.63
C LEU A 47 7.14 -0.54 1.95
N VAL A 48 7.13 0.51 1.13
CA VAL A 48 7.96 1.71 1.35
C VAL A 48 7.59 2.37 2.68
N SER A 49 6.31 2.47 3.00
CA SER A 49 5.85 3.06 4.26
C SER A 49 6.26 2.22 5.47
N TYR A 50 6.19 0.88 5.36
CA TYR A 50 6.66 -0.03 6.40
C TYR A 50 8.17 0.10 6.63
N LEU A 51 8.97 0.16 5.57
CA LEU A 51 10.41 0.44 5.68
C LEU A 51 10.67 1.82 6.30
N GLY A 52 9.86 2.83 5.95
CA GLY A 52 9.89 4.15 6.57
C GLY A 52 9.63 4.09 8.08
N VAL A 53 8.63 3.33 8.54
CA VAL A 53 8.38 3.10 9.97
C VAL A 53 9.58 2.40 10.63
N LEU A 54 10.14 1.36 10.01
CA LEU A 54 11.30 0.65 10.56
C LEU A 54 12.56 1.52 10.64
N ALA A 55 12.76 2.43 9.69
CA ALA A 55 13.90 3.33 9.66
C ALA A 55 13.77 4.50 10.64
N THR A 56 12.54 4.96 10.90
CA THR A 56 12.28 6.18 11.69
C THR A 56 11.83 5.90 13.11
N LYS A 57 11.42 4.67 13.42
CA LYS A 57 11.01 4.29 14.77
C LYS A 57 12.16 4.48 15.79
N PRO A 58 11.84 4.75 17.06
CA PRO A 58 12.84 4.76 18.13
C PRO A 58 13.54 3.41 18.24
N GLN A 59 14.87 3.43 18.40
CA GLN A 59 15.67 2.21 18.60
C GLN A 59 15.27 1.51 19.90
N GLY A 60 15.27 0.18 19.90
CA GLY A 60 14.88 -0.63 21.05
C GLY A 60 13.37 -0.78 21.25
N VAL A 61 12.52 -0.07 20.50
CA VAL A 61 11.06 -0.22 20.59
C VAL A 61 10.54 -1.24 19.56
N PRO A 62 9.82 -2.29 20.01
CA PRO A 62 9.10 -3.19 19.11
C PRO A 62 8.03 -2.46 18.30
N THR A 63 7.83 -2.83 17.04
CA THR A 63 6.81 -2.19 16.17
C THR A 63 5.40 -2.28 16.73
N SER A 64 5.09 -3.35 17.48
CA SER A 64 3.82 -3.56 18.17
C SER A 64 3.54 -2.55 19.29
N GLN A 65 4.57 -1.93 19.86
CA GLN A 65 4.46 -1.00 20.99
C GLN A 65 4.53 0.48 20.56
N LEU A 66 4.57 0.77 19.25
CA LEU A 66 4.67 2.14 18.73
C LEU A 66 3.47 3.04 19.07
N SER A 67 2.33 2.48 19.49
CA SER A 67 1.19 3.27 20.02
C SER A 67 1.39 3.73 21.46
N GLN A 68 2.29 3.09 22.21
CA GLN A 68 2.47 3.31 23.65
C GLN A 68 3.64 4.24 23.96
N VAL A 69 4.44 4.59 22.95
CA VAL A 69 5.59 5.48 23.08
C VAL A 69 5.39 6.76 22.28
N LYS A 70 6.05 7.83 22.72
CA LYS A 70 6.09 9.09 21.99
C LYS A 70 6.91 8.91 20.72
N ILE A 71 6.24 8.87 19.57
CA ILE A 71 6.86 8.74 18.25
C ILE A 71 7.04 10.09 17.58
N SER A 72 8.03 10.19 16.69
CA SER A 72 8.24 11.40 15.88
C SER A 72 7.10 11.59 14.87
N LEU A 73 6.87 12.84 14.45
CA LEU A 73 5.86 13.17 13.44
C LEU A 73 6.08 12.37 12.14
N ILE A 74 7.34 12.23 11.71
CA ILE A 74 7.73 11.49 10.50
C ILE A 74 7.33 10.00 10.63
N THR A 75 7.62 9.37 11.77
CA THR A 75 7.21 7.97 12.02
C THR A 75 5.70 7.84 11.96
N ASN A 76 4.97 8.81 12.50
CA ASN A 76 3.51 8.79 12.51
C ASN A 76 2.93 8.96 11.10
N ILE A 77 3.53 9.80 10.25
CA ILE A 77 3.15 9.94 8.83
C ILE A 77 3.33 8.61 8.10
N PHE A 78 4.50 7.98 8.20
CA PHE A 78 4.74 6.67 7.57
C PHE A 78 3.77 5.61 8.09
N ARG A 79 3.51 5.60 9.39
CA ARG A 79 2.55 4.68 10.00
C ARG A 79 1.13 4.90 9.50
N PHE A 80 0.70 6.15 9.34
CA PHE A 80 -0.62 6.48 8.84
C PHE A 80 -0.79 6.09 7.37
N ILE A 81 0.19 6.41 6.53
CA ILE A 81 0.21 5.99 5.12
C ILE A 81 0.18 4.45 5.03
N LEU A 82 0.98 3.76 5.83
CA LEU A 82 0.98 2.29 5.90
C LEU A 82 -0.40 1.75 6.23
N LEU A 83 -1.05 2.27 7.29
CA LEU A 83 -2.36 1.79 7.72
C LEU A 83 -3.44 1.99 6.65
N ILE A 84 -3.46 3.15 6.00
CA ILE A 84 -4.42 3.42 4.93
C ILE A 84 -4.13 2.58 3.69
N ALA A 85 -2.88 2.60 3.20
CA ALA A 85 -2.51 1.89 1.97
C ALA A 85 -2.72 0.38 2.14
N PHE A 86 -2.31 -0.18 3.28
CA PHE A 86 -2.50 -1.60 3.58
C PHE A 86 -3.98 -1.94 3.81
N GLY A 87 -4.75 -1.06 4.47
CA GLY A 87 -6.19 -1.24 4.63
C GLY A 87 -6.91 -1.28 3.28
N LEU A 88 -6.59 -0.36 2.37
CA LEU A 88 -7.13 -0.33 1.01
C LEU A 88 -6.68 -1.54 0.19
N LEU A 89 -5.41 -1.96 0.33
CA LEU A 89 -4.88 -3.17 -0.31
C LEU A 89 -5.71 -4.39 0.10
N MET A 90 -5.89 -4.60 1.41
CA MET A 90 -6.67 -5.73 1.92
C MET A 90 -8.11 -5.66 1.43
N LEU A 91 -8.74 -4.48 1.47
CA LEU A 91 -10.10 -4.30 0.96
C LEU A 91 -10.20 -4.65 -0.53
N MET A 92 -9.28 -4.19 -1.37
CA MET A 92 -9.26 -4.54 -2.80
C MET A 92 -9.07 -6.04 -3.02
N VAL A 93 -8.19 -6.67 -2.24
CA VAL A 93 -7.97 -8.11 -2.33
C VAL A 93 -9.25 -8.88 -1.98
N PHE A 94 -9.93 -8.54 -0.88
CA PHE A 94 -11.18 -9.21 -0.49
C PHE A 94 -12.33 -8.96 -1.47
N VAL A 95 -12.54 -7.71 -1.88
CA VAL A 95 -13.57 -7.35 -2.85
C VAL A 95 -13.30 -8.04 -4.18
N GLY A 96 -12.06 -8.04 -4.63
CA GLY A 96 -11.68 -8.65 -5.89
C GLY A 96 -11.83 -10.17 -5.91
N MET A 97 -11.54 -10.86 -4.80
CA MET A 97 -11.88 -12.29 -4.67
C MET A 97 -13.39 -12.53 -4.82
N GLY A 98 -14.21 -11.68 -4.20
CA GLY A 98 -15.68 -11.77 -4.32
C GLY A 98 -16.17 -11.54 -5.75
N LEU A 99 -15.68 -10.48 -6.41
CA LEU A 99 -16.01 -10.16 -7.80
C LEU A 99 -15.64 -11.29 -8.76
N ARG A 100 -14.45 -11.87 -8.57
CA ARG A 100 -14.01 -13.01 -9.36
C ARG A 100 -14.91 -14.22 -9.16
N ARG A 101 -15.24 -14.55 -7.91
CA ARG A 101 -16.13 -15.67 -7.60
C ARG A 101 -17.53 -15.49 -8.19
N TYR A 102 -18.04 -14.26 -8.20
CA TYR A 102 -19.31 -13.91 -8.84
C TYR A 102 -19.27 -14.07 -10.37
N ALA A 103 -18.15 -13.73 -11.01
CA ALA A 103 -17.99 -13.91 -12.46
C ALA A 103 -17.80 -15.37 -12.88
N GLU A 104 -17.37 -16.24 -11.96
CA GLU A 104 -17.20 -17.68 -12.16
C GLU A 104 -18.46 -18.50 -11.80
N ALA A 105 -19.50 -17.87 -11.23
CA ALA A 105 -20.77 -18.50 -10.83
C ALA A 105 -21.84 -18.35 -11.91
#